data_AF-A0A9P6A0S0-F1
#
_entry.id   AF-A0A9P6A0S0-F1
#
_cell.length_a   1.000
_cell.length_b   1.000
_cell.length_c   1.000
_cell.angle_alpha   90.00
_cell.angle_beta   90.00
_cell.angle_gamma   90.00
#
_symmetry.space_group_name_H-M   'P 1'
#
loop_
_entity.id
_entity.type
_entity.pdbx_description
1 polymer ?
#
loop_
_entity_poly.entity_id
_entity_poly.type
_entity_poly.pdbx_seq_one_letter_code
_entity_poly.pdbx_strand_id
1 'polypeptide(L)'
;MSTPSAPDTTEFERMLRCESYHAGDPYIRKIADEQAVILDKINAEPDVARRSALLKNFFKVEGDEAEKKKARVVIVPPFFCEYVSALRELCDGTNVVVTLQGFNITIGGDLFIHKGCTILDVGPGA
;
A
#
# COMPACT_ATOMS: atom_id res chain seq x y z
N MET A 1 26.73 -25.37 -6.39
CA MET A 1 26.12 -24.21 -5.73
C MET A 1 24.62 -24.45 -5.72
N SER A 2 24.01 -24.59 -4.54
CA SER A 2 22.56 -24.79 -4.43
C SER A 2 21.85 -23.50 -4.81
N THR A 3 20.91 -23.58 -5.75
CA THR A 3 20.01 -22.46 -6.05
C THR A 3 19.26 -22.06 -4.78
N PRO A 4 19.14 -20.75 -4.45
CA PRO A 4 18.32 -20.33 -3.34
C PRO A 4 16.89 -20.84 -3.56
N SER A 5 16.32 -21.49 -2.54
CA SER A 5 14.90 -21.83 -2.58
C SER A 5 14.08 -20.55 -2.66
N ALA A 6 12.92 -20.62 -3.33
CA ALA A 6 11.98 -19.51 -3.32
C ALA A 6 11.63 -19.13 -1.86
N PRO A 7 11.43 -17.83 -1.57
CA PRO A 7 11.02 -17.41 -0.24
C PRO A 7 9.64 -18.00 0.11
N ASP A 8 9.45 -18.38 1.38
CA ASP A 8 8.15 -18.82 1.89
C ASP A 8 7.23 -17.60 2.02
N THR A 9 6.08 -17.64 1.35
CA THR A 9 5.08 -16.56 1.32
C THR A 9 3.78 -16.93 2.04
N THR A 10 3.73 -18.08 2.72
CA THR A 10 2.50 -18.65 3.28
C THR A 10 1.78 -17.69 4.22
N GLU A 11 2.48 -17.10 5.18
CA GLU A 11 1.90 -16.17 6.15
C GLU A 11 1.48 -14.85 5.50
N PHE A 12 2.23 -14.40 4.49
CA PHE A 12 1.87 -13.22 3.69
C PHE A 12 0.60 -13.46 2.87
N GLU A 13 0.41 -14.65 2.29
CA GLU A 13 -0.82 -15.00 1.57
C GLU A 13 -2.02 -15.11 2.51
N ARG A 14 -1.85 -15.69 3.71
CA ARG A 14 -2.90 -15.71 4.75
C ARG A 14 -3.32 -14.31 5.14
N MET A 15 -2.34 -13.43 5.37
CA MET A 15 -2.57 -12.02 5.65
C MET A 15 -3.38 -11.35 4.53
N LEU A 16 -3.03 -11.58 3.25
CA LEU A 16 -3.79 -11.04 2.11
C LEU A 16 -5.22 -11.59 1.99
N ARG A 17 -5.46 -12.82 2.45
CA ARG A 17 -6.80 -13.45 2.48
C ARG A 17 -7.61 -13.12 3.74
N CYS A 18 -7.13 -12.22 4.60
CA CYS A 18 -7.75 -11.91 5.89
C CYS A 18 -7.86 -13.14 6.82
N GLU A 19 -6.96 -14.11 6.68
CA GLU A 19 -6.85 -15.29 7.55
C GLU A 19 -5.92 -14.98 8.73
N SER A 20 -5.98 -15.79 9.81
CA SER A 20 -4.99 -15.69 10.89
C SER A 20 -3.58 -15.95 10.36
N TYR A 21 -2.66 -15.04 10.66
CA TYR A 21 -1.26 -15.10 10.22
C TYR A 21 -0.30 -14.68 11.35
N HIS A 22 0.97 -15.03 11.20
CA HIS A 22 2.04 -14.60 12.07
C HIS A 22 2.68 -13.29 11.57
N ALA A 23 2.33 -12.16 12.17
CA ALA A 23 2.89 -10.85 11.78
C ALA A 23 4.42 -10.73 11.95
N GLY A 24 5.03 -11.58 12.79
CA GLY A 24 6.48 -11.69 12.95
C GLY A 24 7.18 -12.49 11.86
N ASP A 25 6.45 -13.00 10.86
CA ASP A 25 7.00 -13.80 9.77
C ASP A 25 8.13 -13.04 9.03
N PRO A 26 9.26 -13.70 8.74
CA PRO A 26 10.41 -13.05 8.10
C PRO A 26 10.10 -12.43 6.73
N TYR A 27 9.19 -13.01 5.95
CA TYR A 27 8.82 -12.46 4.65
C TYR A 27 7.96 -11.21 4.81
N ILE A 28 6.98 -11.23 5.72
CA ILE A 28 6.19 -10.05 6.07
C ILE A 28 7.08 -8.91 6.57
N ARG A 29 8.00 -9.20 7.49
CA ARG A 29 8.96 -8.21 8.02
C ARG A 29 9.87 -7.64 6.93
N LYS A 30 10.36 -8.49 6.03
CA LYS A 30 11.17 -8.05 4.88
C LYS A 30 10.39 -7.04 4.01
N ILE A 31 9.13 -7.32 3.70
CA ILE A 31 8.29 -6.40 2.92
C ILE A 31 8.08 -5.08 3.68
N ALA A 32 7.83 -5.13 4.98
CA ALA A 32 7.68 -3.93 5.81
C ALA A 32 8.93 -3.05 5.79
N ASP A 33 10.11 -3.66 5.97
CA ASP A 33 11.39 -2.94 5.97
C ASP A 33 11.71 -2.33 4.60
N GLU A 34 11.44 -3.07 3.50
CA GLU A 34 11.60 -2.55 2.14
C GLU A 34 10.68 -1.34 1.87
N GLN A 35 9.44 -1.37 2.37
CA GLN A 35 8.49 -0.28 2.19
C GLN A 35 8.77 0.93 3.09
N ALA A 36 9.29 0.72 4.29
CA ALA A 36 9.76 1.80 5.17
C ALA A 36 10.82 2.67 4.46
N VAL A 37 11.78 2.03 3.77
CA VAL A 37 12.81 2.75 2.98
C VAL A 37 12.20 3.59 1.85
N ILE A 38 11.11 3.12 1.24
CA ILE A 38 10.40 3.88 0.19
C ILE A 38 9.66 5.06 0.83
N LEU A 39 8.98 4.85 1.95
CA LEU A 39 8.26 5.88 2.69
C LEU A 39 9.18 6.99 3.21
N ASP A 40 10.38 6.66 3.67
CA ASP A 40 11.38 7.66 4.07
C ASP A 40 11.70 8.63 2.92
N LYS A 41 11.85 8.10 1.70
CA LYS A 41 12.08 8.92 0.50
C LYS A 41 10.86 9.78 0.15
N ILE A 42 9.66 9.23 0.29
CA ILE A 42 8.40 9.96 0.05
C ILE A 42 8.23 11.09 1.06
N ASN A 43 8.50 10.83 2.33
CA ASN A 43 8.38 11.80 3.42
C ASN A 43 9.42 12.91 3.31
N ALA A 44 10.62 12.60 2.81
CA ALA A 44 11.68 13.57 2.59
C ALA A 44 11.50 14.43 1.33
N GLU A 45 10.57 14.09 0.42
CA GLU A 45 10.35 14.83 -0.83
C GLU A 45 9.64 16.17 -0.58
N PRO A 46 10.32 17.33 -0.81
CA PRO A 46 9.72 18.64 -0.57
C PRO A 46 8.72 19.05 -1.67
N ASP A 47 8.89 18.57 -2.91
CA ASP A 47 8.00 18.93 -4.01
C ASP A 47 6.68 18.15 -3.95
N VAL A 48 5.58 18.89 -3.87
CA VAL A 48 4.24 18.29 -3.69
C VAL A 48 3.83 17.44 -4.89
N ALA A 49 4.17 17.87 -6.11
CA ALA A 49 3.79 17.15 -7.32
C ALA A 49 4.56 15.83 -7.45
N ARG A 50 5.87 15.88 -7.19
CA ARG A 50 6.76 14.70 -7.19
C ARG A 50 6.40 13.74 -6.05
N ARG A 51 6.11 14.25 -4.86
CA ARG A 51 5.61 13.41 -3.75
C ARG A 51 4.30 12.71 -4.12
N SER A 52 3.37 13.42 -4.77
CA SER A 52 2.12 12.82 -5.28
C SER A 52 2.39 11.69 -6.27
N ALA A 53 3.33 11.86 -7.20
CA ALA A 53 3.72 10.81 -8.15
C ALA A 53 4.33 9.58 -7.43
N LEU A 54 5.20 9.81 -6.44
CA LEU A 54 5.77 8.73 -5.64
C LEU A 54 4.70 7.98 -4.83
N LEU A 55 3.72 8.70 -4.25
CA LEU A 55 2.60 8.11 -3.54
C LEU A 55 1.74 7.25 -4.47
N LYS A 56 1.42 7.71 -5.68
CA LYS A 56 0.68 6.91 -6.67
C LYS A 56 1.39 5.60 -7.01
N ASN A 57 2.71 5.64 -7.16
CA ASN A 57 3.52 4.46 -7.40
C ASN A 57 3.54 3.54 -6.19
N PHE A 58 3.71 4.10 -4.99
CA PHE A 58 3.73 3.34 -3.73
C PHE A 58 2.41 2.59 -3.51
N PHE A 59 1.27 3.28 -3.65
CA PHE A 59 -0.07 2.71 -3.51
C PHE A 59 -0.55 1.88 -4.71
N LYS A 60 0.30 1.73 -5.75
CA LYS A 60 -0.01 0.97 -6.96
C LYS A 60 -1.34 1.39 -7.61
N VAL A 61 -1.59 2.70 -7.70
CA VAL A 61 -2.82 3.24 -8.31
C VAL A 61 -3.04 2.63 -9.70
N GLU A 62 -4.14 1.88 -9.84
CA GLU A 62 -4.54 1.22 -11.08
C GLU A 62 -5.38 2.15 -11.99
N GLY A 63 -5.59 1.74 -13.24
CA GLY A 63 -6.29 2.53 -14.27
C GLY A 63 -5.42 2.82 -15.50
N ASP A 64 -6.03 3.36 -16.56
CA ASP A 64 -5.28 3.82 -17.73
C ASP A 64 -4.48 5.11 -17.42
N GLU A 65 -3.58 5.50 -18.33
CA GLU A 65 -2.73 6.69 -18.13
C GLU A 65 -3.51 8.01 -18.00
N ALA A 66 -4.71 8.10 -18.59
CA ALA A 66 -5.57 9.26 -18.45
C ALA A 66 -6.24 9.28 -17.07
N GLU A 67 -6.61 8.13 -16.52
CA GLU A 67 -7.21 7.98 -15.19
C GLU A 67 -6.18 8.19 -14.08
N LYS A 68 -4.99 7.60 -14.19
CA LYS A 68 -3.87 7.84 -13.26
C LYS A 68 -3.48 9.31 -13.17
N LYS A 69 -3.62 10.06 -14.26
CA LYS A 69 -3.38 11.52 -14.29
C LYS A 69 -4.46 12.32 -13.58
N LYS A 70 -5.71 11.85 -13.60
CA LYS A 70 -6.83 12.50 -12.90
C LYS A 70 -6.79 12.27 -11.40
N ALA A 71 -6.34 11.10 -10.95
CA ALA A 71 -6.20 10.76 -9.54
C ALA A 71 -5.35 11.81 -8.79
N ARG A 72 -5.88 12.42 -7.71
CA ARG A 72 -5.06 13.23 -6.80
C ARG A 72 -4.81 12.45 -5.51
N VAL A 73 -3.53 12.10 -5.30
CA VAL A 73 -3.07 11.49 -4.06
C VAL A 73 -2.19 12.50 -3.34
N VAL A 74 -2.72 13.13 -2.30
CA VAL A 74 -2.01 14.13 -1.51
C VAL A 74 -2.00 13.70 -0.05
N ILE A 75 -0.81 13.35 0.44
CA ILE A 75 -0.58 13.08 1.86
C ILE A 75 0.43 14.11 2.36
N VAL A 76 0.09 14.75 3.48
CA VAL A 76 0.98 15.69 4.17
C VAL A 76 1.94 14.88 5.03
N PRO A 77 3.26 15.02 4.84
CA PRO A 77 4.23 14.27 5.63
C PRO A 77 4.25 14.75 7.11
N PRO A 78 4.68 13.89 8.04
CA PRO A 78 5.10 12.50 7.81
C PRO A 78 3.90 11.55 7.64
N PHE A 79 4.05 10.57 6.75
CA PHE A 79 3.12 9.46 6.54
C PHE A 79 3.77 8.14 6.93
N PHE A 80 3.02 7.30 7.64
CA PHE A 80 3.46 5.98 8.08
C PHE A 80 2.46 4.93 7.61
N CYS A 81 2.99 3.86 7.02
CA CYS A 81 2.24 2.68 6.62
C CYS A 81 3.20 1.49 6.69
N GLU A 82 2.80 0.40 7.32
CA GLU A 82 3.71 -0.72 7.54
C GLU A 82 3.93 -1.50 6.25
N TYR A 83 2.86 -1.77 5.49
CA TYR A 83 2.94 -2.45 4.21
C TYR A 83 1.73 -2.10 3.30
N VAL A 84 1.95 -2.14 1.98
CA VAL A 84 1.02 -1.85 0.89
C VAL A 84 1.15 -2.98 -0.13
N SER A 85 0.05 -3.66 -0.47
CA SER A 85 0.06 -4.76 -1.43
C SER A 85 -1.13 -4.65 -2.36
N ALA A 86 -0.94 -5.04 -3.62
CA ALA A 86 -2.03 -5.02 -4.57
C ALA A 86 -2.83 -6.32 -4.48
N LEU A 87 -4.08 -6.23 -4.05
CA LEU A 87 -5.04 -7.31 -4.23
C LEU A 87 -5.65 -7.16 -5.63
N ARG A 88 -5.35 -8.10 -6.54
CA ARG A 88 -6.07 -8.21 -7.81
C ARG A 88 -7.39 -8.92 -7.56
N GLU A 89 -8.43 -8.19 -7.14
CA GLU A 89 -9.81 -8.69 -7.28
C GLU A 89 -10.77 -7.62 -7.80
N LEU A 90 -11.28 -7.94 -8.99
CA LEU A 90 -12.42 -7.44 -9.78
C LEU A 90 -13.31 -6.37 -9.14
N CYS A 91 -13.26 -5.13 -9.65
CA CYS A 91 -14.36 -4.18 -9.49
C CYS A 91 -15.26 -4.18 -10.73
N ASP A 92 -16.56 -4.29 -10.45
CA ASP A 92 -17.72 -4.37 -11.33
C ASP A 92 -18.06 -3.02 -11.98
N GLY A 93 -17.19 -2.57 -12.87
CA GLY A 93 -17.57 -1.76 -14.04
C GLY A 93 -18.28 -0.41 -13.82
N THR A 94 -18.40 0.12 -12.59
CA THR A 94 -19.11 1.38 -12.36
C THR A 94 -18.40 2.29 -11.35
N ASN A 95 -17.97 3.44 -11.88
CA ASN A 95 -17.28 4.57 -11.24
C ASN A 95 -15.74 4.45 -11.10
N VAL A 96 -15.06 5.56 -11.41
CA VAL A 96 -13.59 5.69 -11.39
C VAL A 96 -13.14 5.76 -9.92
N VAL A 97 -12.60 4.65 -9.42
CA VAL A 97 -12.08 4.50 -8.05
C VAL A 97 -10.56 4.47 -8.13
N VAL A 98 -9.89 5.40 -7.45
CA VAL A 98 -8.42 5.43 -7.32
C VAL A 98 -8.03 4.54 -6.16
N THR A 99 -8.08 3.22 -6.34
CA THR A 99 -7.82 2.25 -5.27
C THR A 99 -6.42 2.43 -4.70
N LEU A 100 -6.31 2.87 -3.44
CA LEU A 100 -5.05 2.97 -2.70
C LEU A 100 -4.85 1.72 -1.85
N GLN A 101 -4.13 0.73 -2.36
CA GLN A 101 -4.14 -0.61 -1.77
C GLN A 101 -3.12 -0.78 -0.63
N GLY A 102 -3.38 -0.15 0.51
CA GLY A 102 -2.80 -0.58 1.80
C GLY A 102 -3.85 -1.38 2.54
N PHE A 103 -3.61 -2.66 2.85
CA PHE A 103 -4.46 -3.53 3.69
C PHE A 103 -5.96 -3.32 3.56
N ASN A 104 -6.59 -4.00 2.58
CA ASN A 104 -8.02 -3.99 2.28
C ASN A 104 -8.71 -2.62 2.16
N ILE A 105 -7.97 -1.52 2.27
CA ILE A 105 -8.51 -0.18 2.14
C ILE A 105 -8.54 0.10 0.64
N THR A 106 -9.75 0.24 0.11
CA THR A 106 -9.99 0.83 -1.20
C THR A 106 -10.48 2.24 -0.99
N ILE A 107 -9.76 3.21 -1.55
CA ILE A 107 -10.19 4.61 -1.54
C ILE A 107 -10.62 4.95 -2.97
N GLY A 108 -11.73 5.66 -3.14
CA GLY A 108 -12.20 6.11 -4.45
C GLY A 108 -12.05 7.62 -4.61
N GLY A 109 -11.87 8.09 -5.85
CA GLY A 109 -11.83 9.52 -6.16
C GLY A 109 -10.62 10.28 -5.61
N ASP A 110 -10.84 11.52 -5.17
CA ASP A 110 -9.82 12.40 -4.59
C ASP A 110 -9.68 12.13 -3.09
N LEU A 111 -8.46 11.85 -2.62
CA LEU A 111 -8.16 11.62 -1.21
C LEU A 111 -7.41 12.78 -0.58
N PHE A 112 -7.91 13.25 0.57
CA PHE A 112 -7.23 14.18 1.45
C PHE A 112 -7.16 13.60 2.87
N ILE A 113 -5.96 13.19 3.31
CA ILE A 113 -5.71 12.76 4.70
C ILE A 113 -4.97 13.89 5.42
N HIS A 114 -5.57 14.43 6.49
CA HIS A 114 -4.96 15.47 7.30
C HIS A 114 -4.04 14.90 8.39
N LYS A 115 -3.23 15.76 9.01
CA LYS A 115 -2.30 15.34 10.07
C LYS A 115 -3.07 14.72 11.25
N GLY A 116 -2.54 13.62 11.79
CA GLY A 116 -3.07 12.94 12.97
C GLY A 116 -4.11 11.84 12.69
N CYS A 117 -4.37 11.50 11.42
CA CYS A 117 -5.23 10.38 11.08
C CYS A 117 -4.50 9.04 11.24
N THR A 118 -5.20 8.03 11.77
CA THR A 118 -4.74 6.64 11.83
C THR A 118 -5.81 5.74 11.24
N ILE A 119 -5.41 4.88 10.30
CA ILE A 119 -6.25 3.83 9.72
C ILE A 119 -5.57 2.50 10.05
N LEU A 120 -6.32 1.58 10.66
CA LEU A 120 -5.83 0.29 11.13
C LEU A 120 -6.69 -0.81 10.50
N ASP A 121 -6.07 -1.67 9.71
CA ASP A 121 -6.64 -2.93 9.23
C ASP A 121 -5.90 -4.09 9.90
N VAL A 122 -5.96 -4.11 11.24
CA VAL A 122 -5.43 -5.20 12.07
C VAL A 122 -6.56 -5.71 12.96
N GLY A 123 -6.93 -6.97 12.78
CA GLY A 123 -7.83 -7.67 13.70
C GLY A 123 -7.09 -8.07 14.97
N PRO A 124 -7.74 -8.04 16.15
CA PRO A 124 -7.14 -8.63 17.34
C PRO A 124 -6.86 -10.11 17.07
N GLY A 125 -5.59 -10.52 17.18
CA GLY A 125 -5.23 -11.93 17.21
C GLY A 125 -5.92 -12.59 18.41
N ALA A 126 -6.58 -13.72 18.17
CA ALA A 126 -7.09 -14.58 19.24
C ALA A 126 -5.95 -15.14 20.10
#